data_AF-A0AAW5LC91-F1
#
_entry.id   AF-A0AAW5LC91-F1
#
_cell.length_a   1.000
_cell.length_b   1.000
_cell.length_c   1.000
_cell.angle_alpha   90.00
_cell.angle_beta   90.00
_cell.angle_gamma   90.00
#
_symmetry.space_group_name_H-M   'P 1'
#
loop_
_entity.id
_entity.type
_entity.pdbx_description
1 polymer ?
#
loop_
_entity_poly.entity_id
_entity_poly.type
_entity_poly.pdbx_seq_one_letter_code
_entity_poly.pdbx_strand_id
1 'polypeptide(L)' 'MQKLKEIRCKCCKKLLARAENIQHLEIKCVRCKTLNQFNK' A
#
# COMPACT_ATOMS: atom_id res chain seq x y z
N MET A 1 -6.84 -8.56 -18.79
CA MET A 1 -6.22 -7.40 -18.11
C MET A 1 -6.16 -7.70 -16.63
N GLN A 2 -4.98 -7.82 -16.05
CA GLN A 2 -4.86 -7.98 -14.60
C GLN A 2 -5.26 -6.65 -13.93
N LYS A 3 -6.06 -6.73 -12.85
CA LYS A 3 -6.69 -5.58 -12.21
C LYS A 3 -5.83 -5.15 -11.03
N LEU A 4 -5.17 -3.99 -11.14
CA LEU A 4 -4.36 -3.42 -10.08
C LEU A 4 -5.18 -3.22 -8.80
N LYS A 5 -4.64 -3.69 -7.66
CA LYS A 5 -5.25 -3.46 -6.35
C LYS A 5 -4.77 -2.15 -5.75
N GLU A 6 -5.67 -1.44 -5.10
CA GLU A 6 -5.33 -0.24 -4.35
C GLU A 6 -4.71 -0.60 -3.00
N ILE A 7 -3.51 -0.11 -2.76
CA ILE A 7 -2.83 -0.19 -1.48
C ILE A 7 -2.96 1.16 -0.80
N ARG A 8 -3.63 1.15 0.34
CA ARG A 8 -3.97 2.35 1.11
C ARG A 8 -3.35 2.28 2.49
N CYS A 9 -2.96 3.43 3.03
CA CYS A 9 -2.40 3.51 4.36
C CYS A 9 -3.37 2.94 5.40
N LYS A 10 -2.88 2.06 6.28
CA LYS A 10 -3.69 1.44 7.34
C LYS A 10 -4.28 2.46 8.32
N CYS A 11 -3.52 3.53 8.59
CA CYS A 11 -3.89 4.63 9.49
C CYS A 11 -4.82 5.66 8.81
N CYS A 12 -4.35 6.38 7.78
CA CYS A 12 -5.10 7.53 7.23
C CYS A 12 -5.86 7.25 5.92
N LYS A 13 -5.90 5.99 5.45
CA LYS A 13 -6.56 5.53 4.21
C LYS A 13 -6.11 6.22 2.89
N LYS A 14 -5.07 7.07 2.95
CA LYS A 14 -4.44 7.68 1.78
C LYS A 14 -4.00 6.58 0.81
N LEU A 15 -4.29 6.74 -0.48
CA LEU A 15 -3.72 5.89 -1.53
C LEU A 15 -2.19 6.00 -1.52
N LEU A 16 -1.51 4.85 -1.43
CA LEU A 16 -0.06 4.73 -1.43
C LEU A 16 0.44 4.18 -2.77
N ALA A 17 -0.20 3.13 -3.29
CA ALA A 17 0.15 2.51 -4.56
C ALA A 17 -1.06 1.82 -5.22
N ARG A 18 -0.96 1.56 -6.53
CA ARG A 18 -1.81 0.61 -7.27
C ARG A 18 -0.89 -0.46 -7.82
N ALA A 19 -1.10 -1.72 -7.46
CA ALA A 19 -0.18 -2.79 -7.82
C ALA A 19 -0.87 -4.16 -7.87
N GLU A 20 -0.27 -5.08 -8.61
CA GLU A 20 -0.65 -6.48 -8.70
C GLU A 20 0.53 -7.38 -8.31
N ASN A 21 0.24 -8.63 -7.93
CA ASN A 21 1.25 -9.65 -7.60
C ASN A 21 2.30 -9.24 -6.55
N ILE A 22 1.93 -8.39 -5.58
CA ILE A 22 2.80 -8.06 -4.44
C ILE A 22 2.92 -9.25 -3.51
N GLN A 23 4.14 -9.71 -3.27
CA GLN A 23 4.50 -10.69 -2.24
C GLN A 23 4.86 -9.99 -0.92
N HIS A 24 5.68 -8.94 -1.01
CA HIS A 24 6.11 -8.12 0.13
C HIS A 24 6.22 -6.65 -0.30
N LEU A 25 5.62 -5.74 0.46
CA LEU A 25 5.73 -4.30 0.25
C LEU A 25 5.82 -3.57 1.60
N GLU A 26 6.86 -2.75 1.75
CA GLU A 26 6.96 -1.80 2.85
C GLU A 26 6.97 -0.37 2.29
N ILE A 27 6.06 0.46 2.79
CA ILE A 27 5.89 1.84 2.30
C ILE A 27 5.49 2.79 3.43
N LYS A 28 6.29 3.84 3.60
CA LYS A 28 6.01 4.91 4.56
C LYS A 28 4.97 5.87 3.98
N CYS A 29 3.91 6.14 4.75
CA CYS A 29 2.92 7.13 4.35
C CYS A 29 3.47 8.54 4.56
N VAL A 30 3.55 9.35 3.50
CA VAL A 30 4.00 10.76 3.59
C VAL A 30 3.08 11.64 4.45
N ARG A 31 1.80 11.29 4.59
CA ARG A 31 0.82 12.08 5.35
C ARG A 31 0.94 11.86 6.86
N CYS A 32 0.82 10.61 7.31
CA CYS A 32 0.77 10.28 8.74
C CYS A 32 2.05 9.59 9.25
N LYS A 33 3.08 9.46 8.41
CA LYS A 33 4.39 8.86 8.73
C LYS A 33 4.37 7.38 9.13
N THR A 34 3.20 6.72 9.15
CA THR A 34 3.06 5.28 9.41
C THR A 34 3.83 4.46 8.37
N LEU A 35 4.67 3.53 8.82
CA LEU A 35 5.24 2.48 7.99
C LEU A 35 4.18 1.38 7.78
N ASN A 36 3.75 1.19 6.53
CA ASN A 36 2.76 0.19 6.16
C ASN A 36 3.50 -1.01 5.58
N GLN A 37 3.16 -2.19 6.06
CA GLN A 37 3.73 -3.45 5.61
C GLN A 37 2.57 -4.29 5.05
N PHE A 38 2.73 -4.76 3.81
CA PHE A 38 1.75 -5.58 3.11
C PHE A 38 2.46 -6.85 2.67
N ASN A 39 2.10 -7.95 3.34
CA ASN A 39 2.63 -9.28 3.08
C ASN A 39 1.43 -10.13 2.66
N LYS A 40 1.62 -10.96 1.63
CA LYS A 40 0.55 -11.77 1.05
C LYS A 40 0.67 -13.23 1.44
#